data_AF-A0A356UF90-F1
#
_entry.id   AF-A0A356UF90-F1
#
_cell.length_a   1.000
_cell.length_b   1.000
_cell.length_c   1.000
_cell.angle_alpha   90.00
_cell.angle_beta   90.00
_cell.angle_gamma   90.00
#
_symmetry.space_group_name_H-M   'P 1'
#
loop_
_entity.id
_entity.type
_entity.pdbx_description
1 polymer ?
#
loop_
_entity_poly.entity_id
_entity_poly.type
_entity_poly.pdbx_seq_one_letter_code
_entity_poly.pdbx_strand_id
1 'polypeptide(L)' 'DRVNYAVENSRLDINEKNRVITMQLTIDINICPVMEYFEIFLSRMLMCRRAANFLNCEFELIINDARLL' A
#
# COMPACT_ATOMS: atom_id res chain seq x y z
N ASP A 1 1.43 13.30 12.08
CA ASP A 1 2.05 11.97 11.93
C ASP A 1 2.92 12.00 10.68
N ARG A 2 4.24 11.81 10.82
CA ARG A 2 5.24 12.08 9.77
C ARG A 2 5.00 11.22 8.52
N VAL A 3 4.55 9.98 8.74
CA VAL A 3 4.30 8.98 7.70
C VAL A 3 3.08 9.37 6.87
N ASN A 4 1.99 9.76 7.52
CA ASN A 4 0.80 10.25 6.83
C ASN A 4 1.06 11.57 6.10
N TYR A 5 1.92 12.44 6.66
CA TYR A 5 2.31 13.69 6.02
C TYR A 5 3.20 13.48 4.78
N ALA A 6 3.99 12.40 4.75
CA ALA A 6 4.82 12.07 3.60
C ALA A 6 4.00 11.59 2.39
N VAL A 7 2.72 11.23 2.54
CA VAL A 7 1.89 10.75 1.42
C VAL A 7 1.43 11.94 0.57
N GLU A 8 1.91 12.02 -0.65
CA GLU A 8 1.49 13.02 -1.64
C GLU A 8 0.25 12.56 -2.41
N ASN A 9 0.14 11.25 -2.68
CA ASN A 9 -0.98 10.66 -3.40
C ASN A 9 -1.29 9.24 -2.88
N SER A 10 -2.56 8.89 -2.88
CA SER A 10 -3.04 7.53 -2.59
C SER A 10 -4.16 7.15 -3.54
N ARG A 11 -4.06 5.98 -4.16
CA ARG A 11 -5.06 5.45 -5.09
C ARG A 11 -5.33 3.98 -4.81
N LEU A 12 -6.59 3.58 -4.92
CA LEU A 12 -7.03 2.19 -4.83
C LEU A 12 -7.59 1.76 -6.18
N ASP A 13 -6.96 0.78 -6.80
CA ASP A 13 -7.40 0.19 -8.07
C ASP A 13 -7.93 -1.22 -7.83
N ILE A 14 -9.07 -1.55 -8.45
CA ILE A 14 -9.71 -2.86 -8.35
C ILE A 14 -9.71 -3.48 -9.74
N ASN A 15 -8.99 -4.59 -9.89
CA ASN A 15 -9.03 -5.43 -11.06
C ASN A 15 -9.94 -6.62 -10.79
N GLU A 16 -11.22 -6.49 -11.15
CA GLU A 16 -12.24 -7.53 -10.94
C GLU A 16 -11.90 -8.85 -11.65
N LYS A 17 -11.36 -8.78 -12.87
CA LYS A 17 -11.03 -9.97 -13.68
C LYS A 17 -9.97 -10.84 -13.02
N ASN A 18 -8.93 -10.20 -12.49
CA ASN A 18 -7.83 -10.89 -11.82
C ASN A 18 -8.05 -11.02 -10.30
N ARG A 19 -9.13 -10.43 -9.77
CA ARG A 19 -9.41 -10.30 -8.33
C ARG A 19 -8.25 -9.68 -7.55
N VAL A 20 -7.63 -8.65 -8.10
CA VAL A 20 -6.51 -7.94 -7.46
C VAL A 20 -6.98 -6.57 -7.00
N ILE A 21 -6.71 -6.23 -5.74
CA ILE A 21 -6.88 -4.91 -5.16
C ILE A 21 -5.49 -4.30 -4.98
N THR A 22 -5.20 -3.22 -5.68
CA THR A 22 -3.89 -2.56 -5.64
C THR A 22 -4.00 -1.21 -4.95
N MET A 23 -3.27 -1.04 -3.85
CA MET A 23 -3.04 0.27 -3.24
C MET A 23 -1.76 0.87 -3.81
N GLN A 24 -1.87 2.03 -4.45
CA GLN A 24 -0.75 2.82 -4.95
C GLN A 24 -0.56 4.05 -4.06
N LEU A 25 0.67 4.27 -3.61
CA LEU A 25 1.07 5.40 -2.79
C LEU A 25 2.23 6.13 -3.46
N THR A 26 2.15 7.45 -3.48
CA THR A 26 3.29 8.32 -3.75
C THR A 26 3.69 8.98 -2.44
N ILE A 27 4.94 8.83 -2.05
CA ILE A 27 5.48 9.41 -0.81
C ILE A 27 6.71 10.29 -1.08
N ASP A 28 6.81 11.39 -0.35
CA ASP A 28 8.03 12.21 -0.31
C ASP A 28 9.09 11.52 0.55
N ILE A 29 10.08 10.95 -0.13
CA ILE A 29 11.20 10.23 0.49
C ILE A 29 12.13 11.12 1.32
N ASN A 30 12.06 12.45 1.15
CA ASN A 30 12.84 13.39 1.96
C ASN A 30 12.23 13.55 3.36
N ILE A 31 10.93 13.31 3.51
CA ILE A 31 10.21 13.35 4.78
C ILE A 31 10.29 11.99 5.48
N CYS A 32 10.11 10.90 4.72
CA CYS A 32 10.11 9.53 5.26
C CYS A 32 10.65 8.54 4.22
N PRO A 33 11.77 7.85 4.49
CA PRO A 33 12.26 6.78 3.63
C PRO A 33 11.23 5.65 3.46
N VAL A 34 11.18 5.03 2.28
CA VAL A 34 10.22 3.96 1.94
C VAL A 34 10.22 2.82 2.97
N MET A 35 11.41 2.39 3.44
CA MET A 35 11.51 1.31 4.42
C MET A 35 10.92 1.67 5.78
N GLU A 36 11.06 2.92 6.21
CA GLU A 36 10.49 3.39 7.47
C GLU A 36 8.97 3.53 7.36
N TYR A 37 8.49 4.05 6.22
CA TYR A 37 7.06 4.06 5.89
C TYR A 37 6.50 2.64 5.96
N PHE A 38 7.17 1.69 5.31
CA PHE A 38 6.76 0.30 5.28
C PHE A 38 6.70 -0.32 6.67
N GLU A 39 7.70 -0.11 7.52
CA GLU A 39 7.72 -0.64 8.89
C GLU A 39 6.51 -0.18 9.71
N ILE A 40 6.20 1.12 9.65
CA ILE A 40 5.06 1.70 10.38
C ILE A 40 3.73 1.22 9.79
N PHE A 41 3.66 1.06 8.47
CA PHE A 41 2.43 0.70 7.77
C PHE A 41 2.22 -0.82 7.61
N LEU A 42 3.21 -1.65 7.97
CA LEU A 42 3.19 -3.10 7.76
C LEU A 42 1.97 -3.76 8.41
N SER A 43 1.62 -3.36 9.63
CA SER A 43 0.46 -3.90 10.34
C SER A 43 -0.85 -3.67 9.56
N ARG A 44 -1.02 -2.48 8.98
CA ARG A 44 -2.17 -2.11 8.16
C ARG A 44 -2.16 -2.87 6.83
N MET A 45 -1.00 -3.01 6.20
CA MET A 45 -0.85 -3.83 4.99
C MET A 45 -1.27 -5.29 5.23
N LEU A 46 -0.84 -5.87 6.35
CA LEU A 46 -1.25 -7.23 6.73
C LEU A 46 -2.76 -7.33 6.95
N MET A 47 -3.39 -6.31 7.53
CA MET A 47 -4.85 -6.25 7.68
C MET A 47 -5.55 -6.19 6.32
N CYS A 48 -5.10 -5.33 5.41
CA CYS A 48 -5.64 -5.21 4.06
C CYS A 48 -5.50 -6.54 3.29
N ARG A 49 -4.36 -7.22 3.40
CA ARG A 49 -4.16 -8.54 2.80
C ARG A 49 -5.11 -9.59 3.35
N ARG A 50 -5.34 -9.63 4.67
CA ARG A 50 -6.31 -10.55 5.28
C ARG A 50 -7.74 -10.26 4.82
N ALA A 51 -8.12 -9.00 4.73
CA ALA A 51 -9.44 -8.58 4.26
C ALA A 51 -9.66 -8.93 2.78
N ALA A 52 -8.67 -8.70 1.92
CA ALA A 52 -8.71 -9.10 0.52
C ALA A 52 -8.85 -10.62 0.39
N ASN A 53 -8.06 -11.39 1.14
CA ASN A 53 -8.16 -12.85 1.16
C ASN A 53 -9.55 -13.34 1.58
N PHE A 54 -10.18 -12.70 2.57
CA PHE A 54 -11.56 -13.01 2.96
C PHE A 54 -12.56 -12.80 1.81
N LEU A 55 -12.30 -11.83 0.93
CA LEU A 55 -13.08 -11.55 -0.27
C LEU A 55 -12.68 -12.41 -1.48
N ASN A 56 -11.76 -13.38 -1.31
CA ASN A 56 -11.13 -14.14 -2.39
C ASN A 56 -10.43 -13.24 -3.43
N CYS A 57 -9.79 -12.17 -2.97
CA CYS A 57 -8.96 -11.26 -3.76
C CYS A 57 -7.52 -11.26 -3.25
N GLU A 58 -6.58 -10.94 -4.13
CA GLU A 58 -5.21 -10.58 -3.76
C GLU A 58 -5.10 -9.09 -3.44
N PHE A 59 -4.17 -8.73 -2.55
CA PHE A 59 -3.86 -7.35 -2.22
C PHE A 59 -2.41 -7.05 -2.59
N GLU A 60 -2.19 -5.97 -3.33
CA GLU A 60 -0.87 -5.48 -3.72
C GLU A 60 -0.65 -4.06 -3.20
N LEU A 61 0.57 -3.76 -2.79
CA LEU A 61 1.00 -2.42 -2.40
C LEU A 61 2.13 -1.95 -3.32
N ILE A 62 1.95 -0.77 -3.90
CA ILE A 62 2.94 -0.10 -4.74
C ILE A 62 3.26 1.25 -4.09
N ILE A 63 4.52 1.52 -3.80
CA ILE A 63 4.99 2.79 -3.23
C ILE A 63 6.06 3.35 -4.14
N ASN A 64 5.86 4.56 -4.69
CA ASN A 64 6.79 5.20 -5.62
C ASN A 64 7.22 4.24 -6.75
N ASP A 65 6.23 3.60 -7.39
CA ASP A 65 6.39 2.59 -8.45
C ASP A 65 7.09 1.29 -8.04
N ALA A 66 7.62 1.19 -6.82
CA ALA A 66 8.15 -0.04 -6.28
C ALA A 66 7.01 -0.94 -5.79
N ARG A 67 6.83 -2.08 -6.47
CA ARG A 67 5.90 -3.13 -6.06
C ARG A 67 6.50 -3.89 -4.88
N LEU A 68 5.77 -3.92 -3.77
CA LEU A 68 6.10 -4.70 -2.59
C LEU A 68 5.29 -6.01 -2.62
N LEU A 69 6.01 -7.14 -2.64
CA LEU A 69 5.47 -8.51 -2.73
C LEU A 69 4.74 -8.95 -1.45
#